data_AF-A0A6S6R1L6-F1
#
_entry.id   AF-A0A6S6R1L6-F1
#
_cell.length_a   1.000
_cell.length_b   1.000
_cell.length_c   1.000
_cell.angle_alpha   90.00
_cell.angle_beta   90.00
_cell.angle_gamma   90.00
#
_symmetry.space_group_name_H-M   'P 1'
#
loop_
_entity.id
_entity.type
_entity.pdbx_description
1 polymer ?
#
loop_
_entity_poly.entity_id
_entity_poly.type
_entity_poly.pdbx_seq_one_letter_code
_entity_poly.pdbx_strand_id
1 'polypeptide(L)' 'MWFNYGLVDEFMSEWLIRKQELANKEITENEYLEWKLNWPDTRDDCGKFVSHKKWHN' A
#
# COMPACT_ATOMS: atom_id res chain seq x y z
N MET A 1 24.84 -2.30 8.18
CA MET A 1 23.68 -2.03 7.32
C MET A 1 22.56 -2.97 7.71
N TRP A 2 21.57 -2.49 8.47
CA TRP A 2 20.37 -3.28 8.76
C TRP A 2 19.38 -3.06 7.63
N PHE A 3 19.15 -4.09 6.80
CA PHE A 3 17.87 -4.17 6.11
C PHE A 3 16.81 -4.13 7.22
N ASN A 4 16.02 -3.07 7.28
CA ASN A 4 14.94 -2.95 8.25
C ASN A 4 13.89 -4.01 7.89
N TYR A 5 14.04 -5.21 8.45
CA TYR A 5 13.11 -6.32 8.26
C TYR A 5 11.67 -5.89 8.57
N GLY A 6 11.48 -4.96 9.51
CA GLY A 6 10.17 -4.35 9.78
C GLY A 6 9.57 -3.66 8.55
N LEU A 7 10.34 -2.88 7.80
CA LEU A 7 9.82 -2.15 6.63
C LEU A 7 9.40 -3.09 5.49
N VAL A 8 10.13 -4.20 5.32
CA VAL A 8 9.80 -5.23 4.32
C VAL A 8 8.58 -6.05 4.78
N ASP A 9 8.48 -6.35 6.06
CA ASP A 9 7.34 -7.06 6.65
C ASP A 9 6.03 -6.23 6.57
N GLU A 10 6.14 -4.94 6.83
CA GLU A 10 5.05 -3.97 6.69
C GLU A 10 4.63 -3.81 5.22
N PHE A 11 5.60 -3.71 4.31
CA PHE A 11 5.32 -3.71 2.88
C PHE A 11 4.61 -4.99 2.42
N MET A 12 5.09 -6.16 2.84
CA MET A 12 4.50 -7.44 2.45
C MET A 12 3.07 -7.58 2.97
N SER A 13 2.80 -7.10 4.18
CA SER A 13 1.47 -7.12 4.79
C SER A 13 0.47 -6.23 4.04
N GLU A 14 0.84 -4.97 3.74
CA GLU A 14 -0.01 -4.07 2.93
C GLU A 14 -0.15 -4.57 1.48
N TRP A 15 0.93 -5.11 0.91
CA TRP A 15 0.93 -5.63 -0.45
C TRP A 15 -0.03 -6.80 -0.62
N LEU A 16 -0.12 -7.69 0.36
CA LEU A 16 -1.07 -8.81 0.34
C LEU A 16 -2.52 -8.32 0.29
N ILE A 17 -2.85 -7.29 1.06
CA ILE A 17 -4.19 -6.68 1.08
C ILE A 17 -4.48 -6.06 -0.29
N ARG A 18 -3.59 -5.20 -0.78
CA ARG A 18 -3.73 -4.51 -2.06
C ARG A 18 -3.83 -5.47 -3.24
N LYS A 19 -3.10 -6.59 -3.19
CA LYS A 19 -3.16 -7.66 -4.19
C LYS A 19 -4.49 -8.40 -4.15
N GLN A 20 -5.07 -8.57 -2.96
CA GLN A 20 -6.40 -9.16 -2.80
C GLN A 20 -7.49 -8.22 -3.33
N GLU A 21 -7.42 -6.92 -3.03
CA GLU A 21 -8.31 -5.91 -3.62
C GLU A 21 -8.21 -5.88 -5.15
N LEU A 22 -6.98 -5.99 -5.70
CA LEU A 22 -6.76 -6.06 -7.15
C LEU A 22 -7.39 -7.33 -7.76
N ALA A 23 -7.27 -8.46 -7.07
CA ALA A 23 -7.90 -9.72 -7.50
C ALA A 23 -9.42 -9.65 -7.42
N ASN A 24 -9.96 -8.98 -6.41
CA ASN A 24 -11.39 -8.71 -6.25
C ASN A 24 -11.92 -7.62 -7.20
N LYS A 25 -11.03 -6.97 -7.97
CA LYS A 25 -11.33 -5.80 -8.81
C LYS A 25 -11.96 -4.63 -8.02
N GLU A 26 -11.67 -4.55 -6.73
CA GLU A 26 -12.05 -3.41 -5.88
C GLU A 26 -11.22 -2.18 -6.24
N ILE A 27 -10.02 -2.41 -6.78
CA ILE A 27 -9.08 -1.38 -7.20
C ILE A 27 -8.63 -1.67 -8.64
N THR A 28 -8.35 -0.62 -9.39
CA THR A 28 -7.82 -0.75 -10.74
C THR A 28 -6.30 -0.99 -10.69
N GLU A 29 -5.74 -1.65 -11.70
CA GLU A 29 -4.28 -1.79 -11.85
C GLU A 29 -3.56 -0.44 -11.76
N ASN A 30 -4.16 0.63 -12.31
CA ASN A 30 -3.63 1.98 -12.23
C ASN A 30 -3.54 2.50 -10.77
N GLU A 31 -4.56 2.24 -9.94
CA GLU A 31 -4.57 2.62 -8.53
C GLU A 31 -3.57 1.79 -7.70
N TYR A 32 -3.41 0.51 -8.05
CA TYR A 32 -2.37 -0.34 -7.47
C TYR A 32 -0.96 0.17 -7.81
N LEU A 33 -0.73 0.59 -9.06
CA LEU A 33 0.54 1.15 -9.50
C LEU A 33 0.83 2.49 -8.82
N GLU A 34 -0.15 3.39 -8.72
CA GLU A 34 -0.03 4.66 -8.00
C GLU A 34 0.34 4.45 -6.53
N TRP A 35 -0.34 3.52 -5.85
CA TRP A 35 0.01 3.12 -4.48
C TRP A 35 1.44 2.58 -4.40
N LYS A 36 1.83 1.70 -5.32
CA LYS A 36 3.17 1.07 -5.34
C LYS A 36 4.28 2.07 -5.64
N LEU A 37 4.01 3.08 -6.47
CA LEU A 37 4.94 4.15 -6.85
C LEU A 37 5.11 5.19 -5.75
N ASN A 38 4.04 5.49 -5.01
CA ASN A 38 4.08 6.48 -3.92
C ASN A 38 4.41 5.84 -2.56
N TRP A 39 4.41 4.52 -2.41
CA TRP A 39 4.88 3.87 -1.19
C TRP A 39 6.38 4.17 -0.98
N PRO A 40 6.84 4.59 0.22
CA PRO A 40 6.17 4.56 1.53
C PRO A 40 5.45 5.87 1.95
N ASP A 41 5.31 6.89 1.10
CA ASP A 41 4.56 8.13 1.40
C ASP A 41 3.04 7.88 1.51
N THR A 42 2.52 6.94 0.72
CA THR A 42 1.12 6.47 0.78
C THR A 42 0.90 5.29 1.72
N ARG A 43 1.90 4.97 2.56
CA ARG A 43 1.79 3.96 3.61
C ARG A 43 0.75 4.44 4.63
N ASP A 44 -0.47 3.99 4.44
CA ASP A 44 -1.54 4.15 5.40
C ASP A 44 -1.26 3.09 6.46
N ASP A 45 -0.71 3.48 7.61
CA ASP A 45 -0.20 2.59 8.68
C ASP A 45 -1.34 1.72 9.28
N CYS A 46 -1.82 0.76 8.49
CA CYS A 46 -2.97 -0.09 8.75
C CYS A 46 -4.19 0.71 9.27
N GLY A 47 -4.52 1.85 8.66
CA GLY A 47 -5.69 2.67 9.02
C GLY A 47 -5.55 3.56 10.27
N LYS A 48 -4.34 3.73 10.83
CA LYS A 48 -4.11 4.61 12.00
C LYS A 48 -3.96 6.09 11.66
N PHE A 49 -3.63 6.41 10.42
CA PHE A 49 -3.60 7.78 9.91
C PHE A 49 -4.32 7.80 8.59
N VAL A 50 -5.41 8.55 8.52
CA VAL A 50 -6.10 8.85 7.25
C VAL A 50 -5.05 9.40 6.29
N SER A 51 -4.64 8.62 5.29
CA SER A 51 -3.70 9.07 4.26
C SER A 51 -4.17 10.42 3.72
N HIS A 52 -3.29 11.42 3.81
CA HIS A 52 -3.55 12.77 3.30
C HIS A 52 -3.66 12.81 1.77
N LYS A 53 -3.31 11.72 1.07
CA LYS A 53 -3.56 11.53 -0.36
C LYS A 53 -4.56 10.41 -0.57
N LYS A 54 -5.80 10.80 -0.88
CA LYS A 54 -6.76 9.91 -1.51
C LYS A 54 -6.17 9.42 -2.85
N TRP A 55 -5.69 8.18 -2.87
CA TRP A 55 -5.34 7.47 -4.11
C TRP A 55 -6.59 6.99 -4.87
N HIS A 56 -7.77 7.28 -4.33
CA HIS A 56 -9.09 6.93 -4.84
C HIS A 56 -9.95 8.21 -4.92
N ASN A 57 -10.43 8.56 -6.12
CA ASN A 57 -11.36 9.68 -6.31
C ASN A 57 -12.80 9.20 -6.30
#